data_AF-A0A1M4XYF7-F1
#
_entry.id   AF-A0A1M4XYF7-F1
#
_cell.length_a   1.000
_cell.length_b   1.000
_cell.length_c   1.000
_cell.angle_alpha   90.00
_cell.angle_beta   90.00
_cell.angle_gamma   90.00
#
_symmetry.space_group_name_H-M   'P 1'
#
loop_
_entity.id
_entity.type
_entity.pdbx_description
1 polymer ?
#
loop_
_entity_poly.entity_id
_entity_poly.type
_entity_poly.pdbx_seq_one_letter_code
_entity_poly.pdbx_strand_id
1 'polypeptide(L)'
;MRIYLIALCFILFACQSKTYKVTEIDTKQVIIDSTYNKSNEIEAFVKPYRKKINNEMNKALAYSPKAMFKSEAKLNTSIGNLMADAVLELGNPILSQRENLKIDAVLLNYGGIRGGINKGEVTTRTAYNIMPFENEIVVAKLDSLRFKQLITYLVEAKRAHPIAGLNLTLQANGQLQLVEVNGKPLNQAFYYVATSDYLVKGGDHMSFFTKADTTYNLNYKLRSLLIDYFEQQDTLSSKVDSRFTQLNPKS
;
A
#
# COMPACT_ATOMS: atom_id res chain seq x y z
N MET A 1 63.97 39.23 -42.52
CA MET A 1 62.50 39.07 -42.36
C MET A 1 62.00 37.62 -42.49
N ARG A 2 62.64 36.75 -43.29
CA ARG A 2 62.24 35.33 -43.43
C ARG A 2 62.49 34.44 -42.19
N ILE A 3 63.56 34.67 -41.41
CA ILE A 3 63.90 33.84 -40.23
C ILE A 3 62.95 34.09 -39.06
N TYR A 4 62.53 35.33 -38.83
CA TYR A 4 61.56 35.68 -37.79
C TYR A 4 60.16 35.12 -38.07
N LEU A 5 59.79 34.96 -39.34
CA LEU A 5 58.51 34.36 -39.74
C LEU A 5 58.47 32.84 -39.48
N ILE A 6 59.61 32.16 -39.63
CA ILE A 6 59.75 30.72 -39.34
C ILE A 6 59.71 30.48 -37.82
N ALA A 7 60.40 31.32 -37.04
CA ALA A 7 60.39 31.21 -35.58
C ALA A 7 58.99 31.47 -34.97
N LEU A 8 58.21 32.40 -35.52
CA LEU A 8 56.83 32.66 -35.09
C LEU A 8 55.88 31.49 -35.37
N CYS A 9 56.13 30.74 -36.45
CA CYS A 9 55.34 29.57 -36.83
C CYS A 9 55.54 28.38 -35.87
N PHE A 10 56.75 28.22 -35.29
CA PHE A 10 57.02 27.17 -34.30
C PHE A 10 56.40 27.41 -32.92
N ILE A 11 56.15 28.67 -32.55
CA ILE A 11 55.53 29.01 -31.25
C ILE A 11 54.04 28.67 -31.24
N LEU A 12 53.36 28.72 -32.40
CA LEU A 12 51.93 28.41 -32.50
C LEU A 12 51.58 26.91 -32.45
N PHE A 13 52.56 26.01 -32.66
CA PHE A 13 52.33 24.56 -32.58
C PHE A 13 52.67 23.95 -31.20
N ALA A 14 53.27 24.72 -30.28
CA ALA A 14 53.73 24.20 -29.00
C ALA A 14 52.61 24.04 -27.93
N CYS A 15 51.40 24.52 -28.21
CA CYS A 15 50.28 24.48 -27.28
C CYS A 15 49.19 23.50 -27.75
N GLN A 16 49.48 22.20 -27.76
CA GLN A 16 48.44 21.18 -27.79
C GLN A 16 48.00 20.88 -26.35
N SER A 17 46.80 21.31 -25.97
CA SER A 17 46.18 20.90 -24.71
C SER A 17 46.03 19.38 -24.71
N LYS A 18 46.73 18.68 -23.81
CA LYS A 18 46.55 17.23 -23.63
C LYS A 18 45.09 16.96 -23.24
N THR A 19 44.31 16.45 -24.18
CA THR A 19 42.96 15.94 -23.91
C THR A 19 43.10 14.53 -23.36
N TYR A 20 42.97 14.40 -22.04
CA TYR A 20 42.93 13.09 -21.39
C TYR A 20 41.60 12.42 -21.78
N LYS A 21 41.68 11.37 -22.61
CA LYS A 21 40.58 10.45 -22.80
C LYS A 21 40.71 9.37 -21.74
N VAL A 22 39.68 9.20 -20.93
CA VAL A 22 39.56 8.04 -20.05
C VAL A 22 39.58 6.80 -20.93
N THR A 23 40.66 6.04 -20.88
CA THR A 23 40.84 4.82 -21.69
C THR A 23 40.27 3.59 -21.01
N GLU A 24 40.16 3.61 -19.68
CA GLU A 24 39.67 2.49 -18.89
C GLU A 24 39.15 2.99 -17.54
N ILE A 25 38.06 2.38 -17.06
CA ILE A 25 37.49 2.61 -15.73
C ILE A 25 37.54 1.27 -14.99
N ASP A 26 38.52 1.08 -14.12
CA ASP A 26 38.56 -0.07 -13.21
C ASP A 26 37.62 0.22 -12.03
N THR A 27 36.54 -0.56 -11.94
CA THR A 27 35.58 -0.49 -10.82
C THR A 27 35.47 -1.85 -10.17
N LYS A 28 35.57 -1.88 -8.85
CA LYS A 28 35.31 -3.06 -8.04
C LYS A 28 34.15 -2.78 -7.10
N GLN A 29 33.12 -3.61 -7.19
CA GLN A 29 32.03 -3.59 -6.23
C GLN A 29 32.54 -4.16 -4.91
N VAL A 30 32.57 -3.33 -3.87
CA VAL A 30 32.79 -3.80 -2.50
C VAL A 30 31.46 -4.29 -1.96
N ILE A 31 31.29 -5.61 -1.88
CA ILE A 31 30.09 -6.23 -1.30
C ILE A 31 30.24 -6.17 0.22
N ILE A 32 29.30 -5.50 0.90
CA ILE A 32 29.24 -5.51 2.36
C ILE A 32 28.43 -6.74 2.79
N ASP A 33 29.11 -7.76 3.31
CA ASP A 33 28.51 -9.03 3.76
C ASP A 33 28.94 -9.40 5.20
N SER A 34 28.58 -10.61 5.63
CA SER A 34 28.89 -11.12 6.97
C SER A 34 30.37 -11.42 7.24
N THR A 35 31.25 -11.30 6.24
CA THR A 35 32.70 -11.52 6.40
C THR A 35 33.39 -10.33 7.06
N TYR A 36 32.74 -9.16 7.06
CA TYR A 36 33.22 -7.97 7.77
C TYR A 36 32.88 -8.03 9.25
N ASN A 37 33.88 -7.72 10.09
CA ASN A 37 33.69 -7.63 11.53
C ASN A 37 32.77 -6.45 11.89
N LYS A 38 31.85 -6.67 12.82
CA LYS A 38 31.03 -5.59 13.39
C LYS A 38 31.93 -4.60 14.12
N SER A 39 31.75 -3.30 13.86
CA SER A 39 32.41 -2.26 14.64
C SER A 39 31.72 -2.10 16.00
N ASN A 40 32.48 -2.29 17.08
CA ASN A 40 31.99 -2.07 18.45
C ASN A 40 31.54 -0.62 18.68
N GLU A 41 32.19 0.35 18.03
CA GLU A 41 31.84 1.77 18.12
C GLU A 41 30.49 2.05 17.45
N ILE A 42 30.28 1.55 16.23
CA ILE A 42 29.00 1.68 15.52
C ILE A 42 27.89 0.97 16.30
N GLU A 43 28.17 -0.22 16.84
CA GLU A 43 27.20 -0.95 17.65
C GLU A 43 26.84 -0.18 18.93
N ALA A 44 27.81 0.38 19.63
CA ALA A 44 27.57 1.22 20.81
C ALA A 44 26.73 2.46 20.46
N PHE A 45 27.01 3.11 19.33
CA PHE A 45 26.24 4.25 18.83
C PHE A 45 24.79 3.90 18.48
N VAL A 46 24.55 2.78 17.79
CA VAL A 46 23.21 2.38 17.30
C VAL A 46 22.34 1.77 18.41
N LYS A 47 22.94 1.12 19.40
CA LYS A 47 22.26 0.40 20.49
C LYS A 47 21.15 1.20 21.20
N PRO A 48 21.33 2.47 21.64
CA PRO A 48 20.27 3.22 22.30
C PRO A 48 19.08 3.50 21.38
N TYR A 49 19.31 3.83 20.10
CA TYR A 49 18.24 4.03 19.11
C TYR A 49 17.47 2.74 18.84
N ARG A 50 18.19 1.61 18.68
CA ARG A 50 17.58 0.29 18.51
C ARG A 50 16.70 -0.08 19.70
N LYS A 51 17.16 0.20 20.93
CA LYS A 51 16.39 -0.02 22.15
C LYS A 51 15.11 0.83 22.16
N LYS A 52 15.20 2.12 21.85
CA LYS A 52 14.04 3.02 21.78
C LYS A 52 13.01 2.53 20.75
N ILE A 53 13.46 2.25 19.53
CA ILE A 53 12.60 1.73 18.46
C ILE A 53 11.95 0.42 18.89
N ASN A 54 12.70 -0.52 19.47
CA ASN A 54 12.13 -1.79 19.92
C ASN A 54 11.08 -1.62 21.00
N ASN A 55 11.26 -0.67 21.92
CA ASN A 55 10.26 -0.37 22.95
C ASN A 55 8.96 0.17 22.32
N GLU A 56 9.05 1.13 21.39
CA GLU A 56 7.88 1.68 20.69
C GLU A 56 7.18 0.61 19.83
N MET A 57 7.97 -0.22 19.16
CA MET A 57 7.46 -1.27 18.29
C MET A 57 6.77 -2.41 19.05
N ASN A 58 7.21 -2.69 20.28
CA ASN A 58 6.68 -3.77 21.11
C ASN A 58 5.57 -3.29 22.06
N LYS A 59 5.16 -2.01 22.00
CA LYS A 59 4.00 -1.50 22.73
C LYS A 59 2.76 -2.32 22.33
N ALA A 60 2.13 -2.99 23.29
CA ALA A 60 0.86 -3.66 23.10
C ALA A 60 -0.25 -2.62 22.88
N LEU A 61 -1.04 -2.83 21.84
CA LEU A 61 -2.13 -1.93 21.40
C LEU A 61 -3.49 -2.61 21.56
N ALA A 62 -3.58 -3.89 21.22
CA ALA A 62 -4.82 -4.68 21.25
C ALA A 62 -4.53 -6.16 21.52
N TYR A 63 -5.58 -6.97 21.66
CA TYR A 63 -5.51 -8.43 21.70
C TYR A 63 -6.25 -9.06 20.50
N SER A 64 -5.68 -10.12 19.92
CA SER A 64 -6.35 -10.93 18.89
C SER A 64 -6.67 -12.33 19.42
N PRO A 65 -7.95 -12.74 19.52
CA PRO A 65 -8.33 -14.05 20.03
C PRO A 65 -8.03 -15.18 19.04
N LYS A 66 -7.87 -14.86 17.75
CA LYS A 66 -7.56 -15.79 16.67
C LYS A 66 -6.48 -15.20 15.76
N ALA A 67 -5.79 -16.07 15.04
CA ALA A 67 -4.87 -15.60 14.00
C ALA A 67 -5.65 -15.21 12.74
N MET A 68 -5.21 -14.15 12.06
CA MET A 68 -5.81 -13.60 10.84
C MET A 68 -4.73 -13.47 9.77
N PHE A 69 -4.97 -14.08 8.61
CA PHE A 69 -4.00 -14.10 7.51
C PHE A 69 -4.70 -13.92 6.17
N LYS A 70 -4.06 -13.21 5.24
CA LYS A 70 -4.61 -12.98 3.89
C LYS A 70 -4.87 -14.26 3.10
N SER A 71 -4.26 -15.38 3.49
CA SER A 71 -4.45 -16.69 2.85
C SER A 71 -5.58 -17.52 3.46
N GLU A 72 -6.31 -17.02 4.47
CA GLU A 72 -7.32 -17.80 5.19
C GLU A 72 -8.54 -18.19 4.34
N ALA A 73 -8.87 -17.39 3.32
CA ALA A 73 -9.96 -17.67 2.41
C ALA A 73 -9.76 -16.95 1.06
N LYS A 74 -10.41 -17.47 0.02
CA LYS A 74 -10.13 -17.11 -1.38
C LYS A 74 -10.61 -15.70 -1.76
N LEU A 75 -11.82 -15.34 -1.35
CA LEU A 75 -12.51 -14.10 -1.79
C LEU A 75 -12.65 -13.05 -0.69
N ASN A 76 -12.57 -13.46 0.58
CA ASN A 76 -12.78 -12.60 1.73
C ASN A 76 -11.92 -13.10 2.90
N THR A 77 -11.26 -12.20 3.63
CA THR A 77 -10.37 -12.56 4.75
C THR A 77 -10.66 -11.67 5.96
N SER A 78 -10.56 -12.21 7.18
CA SER A 78 -10.69 -11.46 8.43
C SER A 78 -9.67 -10.32 8.53
N ILE A 79 -8.42 -10.52 8.12
CA ILE A 79 -7.43 -9.42 8.11
C ILE A 79 -7.78 -8.35 7.07
N GLY A 80 -8.25 -8.76 5.88
CA GLY A 80 -8.70 -7.81 4.87
C GLY A 80 -9.92 -7.01 5.35
N ASN A 81 -10.88 -7.68 5.98
CA ASN A 81 -12.05 -7.04 6.56
C ASN A 81 -11.68 -6.04 7.62
N LEU A 82 -10.78 -6.41 8.54
CA LEU A 82 -10.29 -5.51 9.56
C LEU A 82 -9.68 -4.25 8.95
N MET A 83 -8.82 -4.40 7.94
CA MET A 83 -8.17 -3.25 7.32
C MET A 83 -9.17 -2.34 6.60
N ALA A 84 -10.12 -2.92 5.86
CA ALA A 84 -11.11 -2.15 5.12
C ALA A 84 -12.12 -1.46 6.05
N ASP A 85 -12.54 -2.15 7.12
CA ASP A 85 -13.47 -1.62 8.12
C ASP A 85 -12.79 -0.50 8.92
N ALA A 86 -11.52 -0.64 9.29
CA ALA A 86 -10.76 0.42 9.93
C ALA A 86 -10.68 1.68 9.05
N VAL A 87 -10.41 1.52 7.75
CA VAL A 87 -10.38 2.64 6.78
C VAL A 87 -11.76 3.31 6.69
N LEU A 88 -12.83 2.53 6.65
CA LEU A 88 -14.18 3.06 6.61
C LEU A 88 -14.51 3.83 7.90
N GLU A 89 -14.19 3.26 9.06
CA GLU A 89 -14.51 3.82 10.37
C GLU A 89 -13.74 5.11 10.68
N LEU A 90 -12.42 5.10 10.49
CA LEU A 90 -11.56 6.23 10.84
C LEU A 90 -11.38 7.24 9.69
N GLY A 91 -11.54 6.80 8.44
CA GLY A 91 -11.46 7.69 7.27
C GLY A 91 -12.73 8.52 7.06
N ASN A 92 -13.90 7.98 7.38
CA ASN A 92 -15.17 8.62 7.09
C ASN A 92 -15.40 9.93 7.87
N PRO A 93 -15.07 10.04 9.18
CA PRO A 93 -15.13 11.31 9.91
C PRO A 93 -14.26 12.40 9.29
N ILE A 94 -13.07 12.06 8.79
CA ILE A 94 -12.15 13.02 8.16
C ILE A 94 -12.75 13.57 6.86
N LEU A 95 -13.25 12.68 6.00
CA LEU A 95 -13.89 13.09 4.74
C LEU A 95 -15.14 13.93 5.01
N SER A 96 -15.97 13.52 5.96
CA SER A 96 -17.20 14.23 6.33
C SER A 96 -16.90 15.63 6.86
N GLN A 97 -15.89 15.78 7.71
CA GLN A 97 -15.51 17.07 8.26
C GLN A 97 -14.93 18.02 7.21
N ARG A 98 -14.12 17.53 6.28
CA ARG A 98 -13.42 18.36 5.28
C ARG A 98 -14.30 18.71 4.08
N GLU A 99 -15.11 17.76 3.62
CA GLU A 99 -15.79 17.84 2.32
C GLU A 99 -17.31 17.72 2.42
N ASN A 100 -17.86 17.43 3.61
CA ASN A 100 -19.28 17.09 3.78
C ASN A 100 -19.72 15.89 2.92
N LEU A 101 -18.82 14.91 2.76
CA LEU A 101 -19.03 13.68 1.98
C LEU A 101 -18.92 12.44 2.87
N LYS A 102 -19.38 11.30 2.36
CA LYS A 102 -19.30 10.01 3.03
C LYS A 102 -18.61 8.98 2.14
N ILE A 103 -17.78 8.12 2.73
CA ILE A 103 -17.21 6.95 2.04
C ILE A 103 -18.33 5.92 1.85
N ASP A 104 -18.58 5.53 0.61
CA ASP A 104 -19.57 4.51 0.25
C ASP A 104 -18.99 3.10 0.33
N ALA A 105 -17.74 2.95 -0.08
CA ALA A 105 -17.04 1.68 -0.16
C ALA A 105 -15.55 1.85 0.10
N VAL A 106 -14.88 0.75 0.47
CA VAL A 106 -13.42 0.67 0.56
C VAL A 106 -12.94 -0.42 -0.38
N LEU A 107 -11.83 -0.17 -1.06
CA LEU A 107 -11.05 -1.19 -1.77
C LEU A 107 -9.56 -0.96 -1.52
N LEU A 108 -8.91 -1.95 -0.90
CA LEU A 108 -7.45 -2.03 -0.83
C LEU A 108 -6.95 -3.23 -1.65
N ASN A 109 -5.65 -3.33 -1.86
CA ASN A 109 -5.09 -4.42 -2.62
C ASN A 109 -4.57 -5.57 -1.74
N TYR A 110 -4.83 -6.80 -2.16
CA TYR A 110 -4.28 -8.01 -1.53
C TYR A 110 -2.75 -7.97 -1.43
N GLY A 111 -2.07 -7.40 -2.45
CA GLY A 111 -0.62 -7.23 -2.47
C GLY A 111 -0.09 -6.31 -1.37
N GLY A 112 -0.93 -5.40 -0.86
CA GLY A 112 -0.64 -4.48 0.23
C GLY A 112 -0.49 -5.19 1.59
N ILE A 113 -1.13 -6.34 1.78
CA ILE A 113 -1.05 -7.11 3.02
C ILE A 113 0.25 -7.94 3.02
N ARG A 114 1.21 -7.59 3.87
CA ARG A 114 2.57 -8.16 3.90
C ARG A 114 2.81 -9.13 5.05
N GLY A 115 1.94 -9.12 6.05
CA GLY A 115 1.99 -9.99 7.22
C GLY A 115 0.60 -10.41 7.67
N GLY A 116 0.54 -11.12 8.79
CA GLY A 116 -0.70 -11.49 9.47
C GLY A 116 -0.73 -10.99 10.90
N ILE A 117 -1.85 -11.24 11.57
CA ILE A 117 -2.02 -11.04 13.01
C ILE A 117 -2.04 -12.43 13.64
N ASN A 118 -1.10 -12.71 14.55
CA ASN A 118 -1.14 -13.95 15.32
C ASN A 118 -2.16 -13.82 16.47
N LYS A 119 -2.64 -14.96 16.98
CA LYS A 119 -3.36 -14.96 18.26
C LYS A 119 -2.44 -14.40 19.36
N GLY A 120 -2.98 -13.54 20.22
CA GLY A 120 -2.24 -12.91 21.32
C GLY A 120 -2.16 -11.39 21.18
N GLU A 121 -1.12 -10.81 21.77
CA GLU A 121 -0.90 -9.36 21.74
C GLU A 121 -0.67 -8.85 20.31
N VAL A 122 -1.33 -7.73 20.01
CA VAL A 122 -1.15 -6.95 18.79
C VAL A 122 -0.39 -5.70 19.17
N THR A 123 0.70 -5.43 18.46
CA THR A 123 1.63 -4.34 18.79
C THR A 123 1.76 -3.38 17.62
N THR A 124 2.44 -2.25 17.83
CA THR A 124 2.88 -1.36 16.75
C THR A 124 3.60 -2.15 15.65
N ARG A 125 4.48 -3.09 16.02
CA ARG A 125 5.18 -3.98 15.08
C ARG A 125 4.24 -4.80 14.22
N THR A 126 3.11 -5.23 14.76
CA THR A 126 2.09 -5.95 14.00
C THR A 126 1.58 -5.08 12.84
N ALA A 127 1.26 -3.80 13.07
CA ALA A 127 0.84 -2.89 11.99
C ALA A 127 1.92 -2.68 10.91
N TYR A 128 3.19 -2.51 11.31
CA TYR A 128 4.32 -2.40 10.37
C TYR A 128 4.53 -3.68 9.56
N ASN A 129 4.35 -4.85 10.15
CA ASN A 129 4.46 -6.12 9.43
C ASN A 129 3.32 -6.32 8.43
N ILE A 130 2.11 -5.85 8.75
CA ILE A 130 0.94 -5.94 7.86
C ILE A 130 1.09 -4.98 6.68
N MET A 131 1.41 -3.72 6.93
CA MET A 131 1.43 -2.66 5.91
C MET A 131 2.71 -1.80 6.05
N PRO A 132 3.87 -2.29 5.56
CA PRO A 132 5.16 -1.60 5.70
C PRO A 132 5.32 -0.40 4.75
N PHE A 133 4.36 -0.16 3.87
CA PHE A 133 4.43 0.94 2.90
C PHE A 133 3.96 2.26 3.50
N GLU A 134 4.42 3.37 2.93
CA GLU A 134 4.04 4.74 3.32
C GLU A 134 2.76 5.23 2.62
N ASN A 135 1.92 4.31 2.13
CA ASN A 135 0.74 4.68 1.36
C ASN A 135 -0.26 5.48 2.20
N GLU A 136 -0.80 6.54 1.59
CA GLU A 136 -1.84 7.38 2.18
C GLU A 136 -3.22 6.97 1.70
N ILE A 137 -4.23 7.24 2.52
CA ILE A 137 -5.63 6.97 2.20
C ILE A 137 -6.15 8.07 1.28
N VAL A 138 -6.70 7.65 0.15
CA VAL A 138 -7.30 8.54 -0.85
C VAL A 138 -8.72 8.08 -1.12
N VAL A 139 -9.67 9.00 -1.14
CA VAL A 139 -11.06 8.74 -1.54
C VAL A 139 -11.24 9.17 -2.99
N ALA A 140 -11.58 8.24 -3.86
CA ALA A 140 -11.84 8.49 -5.27
C ALA A 140 -13.35 8.58 -5.54
N LYS A 141 -13.80 9.65 -6.19
CA LYS A 141 -15.16 9.76 -6.72
C LYS A 141 -15.22 9.05 -8.07
N LEU A 142 -15.86 7.88 -8.10
CA LEU A 142 -16.02 7.07 -9.30
C LEU A 142 -17.45 7.23 -9.83
N ASP A 143 -17.59 7.52 -11.12
CA ASP A 143 -18.89 7.41 -11.78
C ASP A 143 -19.36 5.93 -11.83
N SER A 144 -20.63 5.73 -12.18
CA SER A 144 -21.23 4.39 -12.27
C SER A 144 -20.47 3.44 -13.21
N LEU A 145 -19.86 3.93 -14.30
CA LEU A 145 -19.10 3.10 -15.22
C LEU A 145 -17.80 2.60 -14.56
N ARG A 146 -17.04 3.49 -13.92
CA ARG A 146 -15.75 3.16 -13.28
C ARG A 146 -15.98 2.31 -12.03
N PHE A 147 -17.07 2.54 -11.31
CA PHE A 147 -17.47 1.67 -10.22
C PHE A 147 -17.82 0.26 -10.72
N LYS A 148 -18.53 0.11 -11.84
CA LYS A 148 -18.77 -1.21 -12.45
C LYS A 148 -17.47 -1.89 -12.88
N GLN A 149 -16.49 -1.14 -13.41
CA GLN A 149 -15.17 -1.68 -13.74
C GLN A 149 -14.42 -2.19 -12.49
N LEU A 150 -14.55 -1.50 -11.35
CA LEU A 150 -14.04 -1.97 -10.07
C LEU A 150 -14.68 -3.32 -9.67
N ILE A 151 -16.00 -3.45 -9.81
CA ILE A 151 -16.70 -4.71 -9.54
C ILE A 151 -16.21 -5.82 -10.47
N THR A 152 -16.10 -5.55 -11.77
CA THR A 152 -15.57 -6.51 -12.75
C THR A 152 -14.16 -6.98 -12.37
N TYR A 153 -13.28 -6.05 -11.97
CA TYR A 153 -11.93 -6.39 -11.51
C TYR A 153 -11.95 -7.36 -10.33
N LEU A 154 -12.79 -7.14 -9.32
CA LEU A 154 -12.91 -8.04 -8.17
C LEU A 154 -13.38 -9.45 -8.57
N VAL A 155 -14.35 -9.51 -9.46
CA VAL A 155 -14.92 -10.78 -9.99
C VAL A 155 -13.86 -11.55 -10.80
N GLU A 156 -13.06 -10.86 -11.59
CA GLU A 156 -12.02 -11.46 -12.43
C GLU A 156 -10.78 -11.87 -11.62
N ALA A 157 -10.35 -11.05 -10.67
CA ALA A 157 -9.19 -11.31 -9.82
C ALA A 157 -9.39 -12.56 -8.93
N LYS A 158 -10.64 -12.85 -8.54
CA LYS A 158 -11.01 -14.00 -7.68
C LYS A 158 -10.10 -14.17 -6.47
N ARG A 159 -9.77 -13.03 -5.87
CA ARG A 159 -8.77 -12.88 -4.80
C ARG A 159 -9.34 -11.98 -3.71
N ALA A 160 -8.96 -12.24 -2.46
CA ALA A 160 -9.43 -11.53 -1.28
C ALA A 160 -8.82 -10.13 -1.12
N HIS A 161 -9.07 -9.25 -2.08
CA HIS A 161 -8.83 -7.82 -1.91
C HIS A 161 -9.67 -7.30 -0.73
N PRO A 162 -9.08 -6.54 0.22
CA PRO A 162 -9.84 -5.93 1.30
C PRO A 162 -10.95 -5.02 0.78
N ILE A 163 -12.19 -5.28 1.18
CA ILE A 163 -13.34 -4.45 0.83
C ILE A 163 -14.21 -4.15 2.06
N ALA A 164 -14.85 -2.99 2.09
CA ALA A 164 -15.89 -2.63 3.05
C ALA A 164 -16.99 -1.82 2.34
N GLY A 165 -18.21 -1.81 2.91
CA GLY A 165 -19.37 -1.15 2.29
C GLY A 165 -19.89 -1.81 1.00
N LEU A 166 -19.30 -2.95 0.60
CA LEU A 166 -19.63 -3.72 -0.61
C LEU A 166 -20.09 -5.13 -0.23
N ASN A 167 -21.15 -5.60 -0.88
CA ASN A 167 -21.56 -7.01 -0.83
C ASN A 167 -21.58 -7.59 -2.24
N LEU A 168 -20.80 -8.64 -2.48
CA LEU A 168 -20.75 -9.37 -3.75
C LEU A 168 -21.07 -10.85 -3.53
N THR A 169 -21.96 -11.40 -4.36
CA THR A 169 -22.20 -12.84 -4.43
C THR A 169 -22.00 -13.32 -5.85
N LEU A 170 -21.15 -14.33 -6.00
CA LEU A 170 -20.97 -15.04 -7.26
C LEU A 170 -21.81 -16.31 -7.28
N GLN A 171 -22.36 -16.64 -8.45
CA GLN A 171 -22.91 -17.97 -8.72
C GLN A 171 -21.80 -19.04 -8.67
N ALA A 172 -22.20 -20.31 -8.62
CA ALA A 172 -21.26 -21.44 -8.63
C ALA A 172 -20.31 -21.44 -9.84
N ASN A 173 -20.79 -20.98 -11.01
CA ASN A 173 -19.98 -20.82 -12.23
C ASN A 173 -19.02 -19.60 -12.20
N GLY A 174 -19.06 -18.78 -11.14
CA GLY A 174 -18.24 -17.59 -10.95
C GLY A 174 -18.81 -16.31 -11.58
N GLN A 175 -20.01 -16.35 -12.17
CA GLN A 175 -20.69 -15.13 -12.65
C GLN A 175 -21.22 -14.31 -11.47
N LEU A 176 -21.21 -12.99 -11.61
CA LEU A 176 -21.77 -12.09 -10.60
C LEU A 176 -23.29 -12.27 -10.51
N GLN A 177 -23.79 -12.60 -9.32
CA GLN A 177 -25.22 -12.72 -9.03
C GLN A 177 -25.78 -11.46 -8.35
N LEU A 178 -25.05 -10.95 -7.37
CA LEU A 178 -25.48 -9.82 -6.54
C LEU A 178 -24.32 -8.85 -6.35
N VAL A 179 -24.63 -7.57 -6.44
CA VAL A 179 -23.77 -6.48 -5.99
C VAL A 179 -24.60 -5.42 -5.29
N GLU A 180 -24.20 -5.09 -4.07
CA GLU A 180 -24.82 -4.04 -3.27
C GLU A 180 -23.76 -3.14 -2.64
N VAL A 181 -24.13 -1.89 -2.41
CA VAL A 181 -23.35 -0.90 -1.68
C VAL A 181 -24.18 -0.44 -0.50
N ASN A 182 -23.70 -0.66 0.72
CA ASN A 182 -24.43 -0.36 1.96
C ASN A 182 -25.86 -0.97 1.98
N GLY A 183 -25.99 -2.22 1.50
CA GLY A 183 -27.25 -2.96 1.43
C GLY A 183 -28.25 -2.44 0.38
N LYS A 184 -27.81 -1.61 -0.58
CA LYS A 184 -28.64 -1.09 -1.68
C LYS A 184 -28.08 -1.54 -3.03
N PRO A 185 -28.95 -1.83 -4.02
CA PRO A 185 -28.52 -2.07 -5.39
C PRO A 185 -27.76 -0.88 -5.98
N LEU A 186 -26.97 -1.13 -7.03
CA LEU A 186 -26.25 -0.07 -7.74
C LEU A 186 -27.20 0.91 -8.44
N ASN A 187 -27.55 2.01 -7.78
CA ASN A 187 -28.51 3.00 -8.27
C ASN A 187 -27.97 4.45 -8.27
N GLN A 188 -26.75 4.67 -7.79
CA GLN A 188 -26.14 6.00 -7.74
C GLN A 188 -25.35 6.31 -9.02
N ALA A 189 -25.30 7.61 -9.36
CA ALA A 189 -24.52 8.11 -10.47
C ALA A 189 -23.00 8.07 -10.20
N PHE A 190 -22.62 8.20 -8.93
CA PHE A 190 -21.24 8.14 -8.46
C PHE A 190 -21.17 7.47 -7.07
N TYR A 191 -19.98 7.02 -6.72
CA TYR A 191 -19.65 6.44 -5.42
C TYR A 191 -18.29 6.97 -4.95
N TYR A 192 -18.16 7.22 -3.65
CA TYR A 192 -16.90 7.59 -3.01
C TYR A 192 -16.21 6.35 -2.46
N VAL A 193 -15.10 5.97 -3.10
CA VAL A 193 -14.36 4.75 -2.76
C VAL A 193 -13.05 5.12 -2.09
N ALA A 194 -12.88 4.75 -0.82
CA ALA A 194 -11.60 4.90 -0.14
C ALA A 194 -10.63 3.78 -0.56
N THR A 195 -9.40 4.17 -0.85
CA THR A 195 -8.32 3.30 -1.30
C THR A 195 -6.97 3.91 -0.91
N SER A 196 -5.88 3.56 -1.59
CA SER A 196 -4.56 4.14 -1.37
C SER A 196 -4.06 5.00 -2.53
N ASP A 197 -3.14 5.91 -2.23
CA ASP A 197 -2.44 6.75 -3.22
C ASP A 197 -1.69 5.90 -4.29
N TYR A 198 -1.21 4.72 -3.94
CA TYR A 198 -0.64 3.73 -4.87
C TYR A 198 -1.68 3.23 -5.90
N LEU A 199 -2.90 2.93 -5.44
CA LEU A 199 -3.95 2.36 -6.29
C LEU A 199 -4.62 3.42 -7.16
N VAL A 200 -4.78 4.66 -6.67
CA VAL A 200 -5.28 5.75 -7.52
C VAL A 200 -4.37 6.09 -8.68
N LYS A 201 -3.07 5.78 -8.57
CA LYS A 201 -2.08 5.89 -9.65
C LYS A 201 -2.08 4.67 -10.60
N GLY A 202 -2.99 3.71 -10.42
CA GLY A 202 -3.14 2.53 -11.28
C GLY A 202 -2.35 1.30 -10.84
N GLY A 203 -1.84 1.28 -9.60
CA GLY A 203 -1.23 0.09 -9.00
C GLY A 203 -2.12 -1.15 -9.06
N ASP A 204 -1.52 -2.34 -9.07
CA ASP A 204 -2.21 -3.65 -9.19
C ASP A 204 -3.25 -3.74 -10.33
N HIS A 205 -3.00 -3.02 -11.43
CA HIS A 205 -3.89 -2.94 -12.60
C HIS A 205 -5.29 -2.35 -12.31
N MET A 206 -5.44 -1.59 -11.21
CA MET A 206 -6.69 -0.92 -10.85
C MET A 206 -6.87 0.40 -11.61
N SER A 207 -6.80 0.34 -12.95
CA SER A 207 -6.78 1.51 -13.83
C SER A 207 -8.06 2.36 -13.77
N PHE A 208 -9.17 1.79 -13.30
CA PHE A 208 -10.44 2.51 -13.07
C PHE A 208 -10.29 3.68 -12.11
N PHE A 209 -9.33 3.63 -11.17
CA PHE A 209 -9.06 4.78 -10.30
C PHE A 209 -8.32 5.92 -11.00
N THR A 210 -7.50 5.64 -12.03
CA THR A 210 -6.78 6.70 -12.78
C THR A 210 -7.72 7.62 -13.56
N LYS A 211 -8.98 7.21 -13.70
CA LYS A 211 -10.07 7.93 -14.36
C LYS A 211 -11.14 8.42 -13.36
N ALA A 212 -10.82 8.46 -12.07
CA ALA A 212 -11.69 9.10 -11.08
C ALA A 212 -11.92 10.57 -11.43
N ASP A 213 -13.16 11.04 -11.23
CA ASP A 213 -13.55 12.44 -11.47
C ASP A 213 -12.81 13.39 -10.52
N THR A 214 -12.70 12.97 -9.25
CA THR A 214 -12.02 13.74 -8.20
C THR A 214 -11.42 12.76 -7.19
N THR A 215 -10.33 13.18 -6.56
CA THR A 215 -9.72 12.44 -5.46
C THR A 215 -9.53 13.36 -4.25
N TYR A 216 -9.74 12.83 -3.06
CA TYR A 216 -9.58 13.53 -1.80
C TYR A 216 -8.52 12.78 -0.98
N ASN A 217 -7.37 13.42 -0.73
CA ASN A 217 -6.36 12.85 0.15
C ASN A 217 -6.74 13.13 1.60
N LEU A 218 -6.83 12.08 2.42
CA LEU A 218 -7.12 12.21 3.84
C LEU A 218 -5.90 12.69 4.64
N ASN A 219 -4.70 12.71 4.05
CA ASN A 219 -3.41 12.97 4.69
C ASN A 219 -3.21 12.05 5.90
N TYR A 220 -3.62 10.79 5.74
CA TYR A 220 -3.59 9.79 6.79
C TYR A 220 -3.04 8.49 6.21
N LYS A 221 -1.90 8.05 6.74
CA LYS A 221 -1.23 6.84 6.28
C LYS A 221 -2.02 5.60 6.69
N LEU A 222 -2.15 4.62 5.80
CA LEU A 222 -2.86 3.36 6.08
C LEU A 222 -2.29 2.66 7.32
N ARG A 223 -0.96 2.65 7.49
CA ARG A 223 -0.34 2.02 8.66
C ARG A 223 -0.61 2.79 9.95
N SER A 224 -0.56 4.13 9.91
CA SER A 224 -0.91 4.96 11.08
C SER A 224 -2.36 4.74 11.48
N LEU A 225 -3.27 4.69 10.50
CA LEU A 225 -4.67 4.35 10.75
C LEU A 225 -4.81 2.98 11.42
N LEU A 226 -4.08 1.96 10.99
CA LEU A 226 -4.15 0.64 11.64
C LEU A 226 -3.64 0.67 13.09
N ILE A 227 -2.58 1.44 13.38
CA ILE A 227 -2.07 1.62 14.75
C ILE A 227 -3.16 2.27 15.61
N ASP A 228 -3.75 3.37 15.13
CA ASP A 228 -4.77 4.10 15.86
C ASP A 228 -6.05 3.26 16.03
N TYR A 229 -6.40 2.46 15.03
CA TYR A 229 -7.50 1.50 15.11
C TYR A 229 -7.23 0.43 16.17
N PHE A 230 -6.02 -0.13 16.23
CA PHE A 230 -5.67 -1.08 17.29
C PHE A 230 -5.72 -0.42 18.67
N GLU A 231 -5.24 0.81 18.82
CA GLU A 231 -5.32 1.54 20.09
C GLU A 231 -6.76 1.81 20.56
N GLN A 232 -7.71 1.93 19.64
CA GLN A 232 -9.13 2.14 19.96
C GLN A 232 -9.87 0.83 20.27
N GLN A 233 -9.30 -0.33 19.92
CA GLN A 233 -9.94 -1.63 20.04
C GLN A 233 -9.20 -2.50 21.06
N ASP A 234 -9.82 -2.78 22.20
CA ASP A 234 -9.25 -3.71 23.19
C ASP A 234 -9.01 -5.10 22.58
N THR A 235 -9.98 -5.61 21.83
CA THR A 235 -9.94 -6.95 21.21
C THR A 235 -10.35 -6.90 19.74
N LEU A 236 -9.50 -7.42 18.85
CA LEU A 236 -9.75 -7.50 17.41
C LEU A 236 -10.61 -8.73 17.07
N SER A 237 -11.89 -8.53 16.75
CA SER A 237 -12.86 -9.61 16.51
C SER A 237 -13.27 -9.79 15.05
N SER A 238 -12.50 -9.26 14.10
CA SER A 238 -12.80 -9.40 12.67
C SER A 238 -12.88 -10.87 12.24
N LYS A 239 -13.78 -11.17 11.30
CA LYS A 239 -14.05 -12.52 10.81
C LYS A 239 -14.24 -12.53 9.30
N VAL A 240 -14.12 -13.71 8.70
CA VAL A 240 -14.60 -13.93 7.33
C VAL A 240 -16.12 -13.90 7.38
N ASP A 241 -16.71 -12.90 6.74
CA ASP A 241 -18.16 -12.68 6.65
C ASP A 241 -18.67 -12.87 5.22
N SER A 242 -19.89 -12.41 4.95
CA SER A 242 -20.57 -12.60 3.66
C SER A 242 -20.38 -11.45 2.67
N ARG A 243 -19.39 -10.54 2.88
CA ARG A 243 -19.20 -9.38 1.98
C ARG A 243 -18.67 -9.76 0.59
N PHE A 244 -17.98 -10.88 0.46
CA PHE A 244 -17.64 -11.45 -0.85
C PHE A 244 -17.68 -12.98 -0.81
N THR A 245 -18.69 -13.57 -1.45
CA THR A 245 -18.96 -15.01 -1.42
C THR A 245 -19.16 -15.60 -2.82
N GLN A 246 -19.02 -16.93 -2.92
CA GLN A 246 -19.39 -17.70 -4.10
C GLN A 246 -20.30 -18.84 -3.66
N LEU A 247 -21.44 -19.01 -4.33
CA LEU A 247 -22.39 -20.08 -4.06
C LEU A 247 -21.80 -21.44 -4.41
N ASN A 248 -22.22 -22.46 -3.67
CA ASN A 248 -21.93 -23.85 -4.00
C ASN A 248 -22.72 -24.29 -5.25
N PRO A 249 -22.20 -25.26 -6.03
CA PRO A 249 -22.98 -25.91 -7.07
C PRO A 249 -24.29 -26.45 -6.49
N LYS A 250 -25.41 -26.23 -7.18
CA LYS A 250 -26.66 -26.93 -6.83
C LYS A 250 -26.43 -28.42 -7.10
N SER A 251 -26.60 -29.25 -6.07
CA SER A 251 -26.59 -30.71 -6.14
C SER A 251 -27.66 -31.22 -7.10
#